data_AF-A0A6A0H4D1-F1
#
_entry.id   AF-A0A6A0H4D1-F1
#
_cell.length_a   1.000
_cell.length_b   1.000
_cell.length_c   1.000
_cell.angle_alpha   90.00
_cell.angle_beta   90.00
_cell.angle_gamma   90.00
#
_symmetry.space_group_name_H-M   'P 1'
#
loop_
_entity.id
_entity.type
_entity.pdbx_description
1 polymer ?
#
loop_
_entity_poly.entity_id
_entity_poly.type
_entity_poly.pdbx_seq_one_letter_code
_entity_poly.pdbx_strand_id
1 'polypeptide(L)'
;MLVVHVGVAGHASKLTLEEQAGNDGYTCLDIKHTCPQDHCCIPGGKDILMTNLPLKDVARDINQNVSLQLKCELSQDPGKYLCSFVYYTSLNQDASRSIFIHVPPLEVCSAEITAKALAQAIRLLYRTVQVADATTNIRLSS
;
A
#
# COMPACT_ATOMS: atom_id res chain seq x y z
N MET A 1 -6.35 0.88 14.08
CA MET A 1 -6.09 2.05 13.20
C MET A 1 -5.63 1.53 11.85
N LEU A 2 -6.12 2.07 10.72
CA LEU A 2 -5.65 1.71 9.37
C LEU A 2 -4.64 2.77 8.90
N VAL A 3 -3.51 2.34 8.31
CA VAL A 3 -2.48 3.20 7.75
C VAL A 3 -2.41 2.95 6.24
N VAL A 4 -2.69 4.00 5.47
CA VAL A 4 -2.63 3.97 3.99
C VAL A 4 -1.57 4.97 3.55
N HIS A 5 -0.47 4.46 3.01
CA HIS A 5 0.53 5.28 2.33
C HIS A 5 0.17 5.43 0.87
N VAL A 6 0.43 6.61 0.32
CA VAL A 6 0.12 6.93 -1.08
C VAL A 6 1.34 7.57 -1.73
N GLY A 7 1.74 7.05 -2.87
CA GLY A 7 2.87 7.58 -3.65
C GLY A 7 2.53 7.65 -5.13
N VAL A 8 3.19 8.54 -5.86
CA VAL A 8 3.04 8.63 -7.32
C VAL A 8 4.03 7.68 -7.98
N ALA A 9 3.56 6.83 -8.88
CA ALA A 9 4.43 6.01 -9.74
C ALA A 9 4.43 6.60 -11.16
N GLY A 10 5.60 7.04 -11.64
CA GLY A 10 5.74 7.77 -12.90
C GLY A 10 5.25 7.01 -14.14
N HIS A 11 5.21 5.68 -14.09
CA HIS A 11 4.72 4.81 -15.18
C HIS A 11 3.31 4.24 -14.93
N ALA A 12 2.67 4.58 -13.81
CA ALA A 12 1.36 4.03 -13.48
C ALA A 12 0.25 4.68 -14.30
N SER A 13 -0.69 3.85 -14.76
CA SER A 13 -1.94 4.26 -15.43
C SER A 13 -3.19 3.83 -14.65
N LYS A 14 -2.99 3.22 -13.49
CA LYS A 14 -3.98 2.60 -12.62
C LYS A 14 -3.61 2.86 -11.16
N LEU A 15 -4.54 2.59 -10.24
CA LEU A 15 -4.16 2.38 -8.84
C LEU A 15 -3.40 1.06 -8.73
N THR A 16 -2.30 1.06 -8.00
CA THR A 16 -1.52 -0.15 -7.75
C THR A 16 -1.50 -0.41 -6.25
N LEU A 17 -2.09 -1.52 -5.81
CA LEU A 17 -2.06 -1.94 -4.41
C LEU A 17 -0.84 -2.86 -4.20
N GLU A 18 0.08 -2.45 -3.32
CA GLU A 18 1.32 -3.17 -3.08
C GLU A 18 1.09 -4.31 -2.08
N GLU A 19 1.25 -5.56 -2.48
CA GLU A 19 1.05 -6.74 -1.63
C GLU A 19 2.18 -6.92 -0.61
N GLN A 20 3.38 -6.43 -0.93
CA GLN A 20 4.57 -6.67 -0.13
C GLN A 20 5.60 -5.53 -0.25
N ALA A 21 6.60 -5.54 0.63
CA ALA A 21 7.79 -4.72 0.51
C ALA A 21 9.04 -5.49 0.95
N GLY A 22 10.19 -5.13 0.38
CA GLY A 22 11.48 -5.74 0.70
C GLY A 22 12.33 -4.91 1.66
N ASN A 23 13.13 -5.58 2.48
CA ASN A 23 13.98 -4.94 3.49
C ASN A 23 15.27 -4.33 2.93
N ASP A 24 15.75 -4.77 1.78
CA ASP A 24 17.10 -4.49 1.28
C ASP A 24 17.13 -3.72 -0.05
N GLY A 25 18.32 -3.39 -0.54
CA GLY A 25 18.52 -2.84 -1.90
C GLY A 25 18.32 -1.33 -2.01
N TYR A 26 18.27 -0.59 -0.90
CA TYR A 26 18.05 0.86 -0.89
C TYR A 26 19.36 1.62 -1.13
N THR A 27 19.74 1.75 -2.40
CA THR A 27 20.97 2.44 -2.85
C THR A 27 20.73 3.80 -3.48
N CYS A 28 19.48 4.10 -3.84
CA CYS A 28 19.11 5.37 -4.44
C CYS A 28 19.18 6.50 -3.40
N LEU A 29 19.87 7.59 -3.73
CA LEU A 29 20.00 8.76 -2.87
C LEU A 29 18.70 9.58 -2.87
N ASP A 30 18.32 10.03 -1.69
CA ASP A 30 17.20 10.92 -1.49
C ASP A 30 17.53 12.39 -1.81
N ILE A 31 16.58 13.29 -1.59
CA ILE A 31 16.75 14.73 -1.82
C ILE A 31 17.81 15.38 -0.93
N LYS A 32 18.26 14.69 0.13
CA LYS A 32 19.37 15.11 0.99
C LYS A 32 20.68 14.43 0.60
N HIS A 33 20.71 13.73 -0.54
CA HIS A 33 21.83 12.93 -1.02
C HIS A 33 22.24 11.82 -0.05
N THR A 34 21.26 11.20 0.62
CA THR A 34 21.47 10.11 1.57
C THR A 34 20.64 8.88 1.21
N CYS A 35 21.08 7.70 1.65
CA CYS A 35 20.30 6.46 1.61
C CYS A 35 20.41 5.76 2.98
N PRO A 36 19.53 4.77 3.27
CA PRO A 36 19.57 4.05 4.54
C PRO A 36 20.93 3.38 4.79
N GLN A 37 21.34 3.36 6.06
CA GLN A 37 22.53 2.63 6.46
C GLN A 37 22.39 1.14 6.10
N ASP A 38 23.48 0.53 5.64
CA ASP A 38 23.52 -0.86 5.18
C ASP A 38 22.56 -1.18 4.01
N HIS A 39 22.03 -0.15 3.36
CA HIS A 39 21.08 -0.26 2.24
C HIS A 39 19.82 -1.07 2.59
N CYS A 40 19.41 -1.05 3.87
CA CYS A 40 18.23 -1.79 4.35
C CYS A 40 17.29 -0.92 5.22
N CYS A 41 16.05 -1.37 5.40
CA CYS A 41 15.07 -0.71 6.27
C CYS A 41 15.36 -0.98 7.74
N ILE A 42 15.53 -2.27 8.10
CA ILE A 42 15.75 -2.73 9.46
C ILE A 42 16.88 -3.76 9.44
N PRO A 43 18.03 -3.48 10.07
CA PRO A 43 19.12 -4.46 10.20
C PRO A 43 18.63 -5.76 10.87
N GLY A 44 18.84 -6.89 10.20
CA GLY A 44 18.34 -8.20 10.66
C GLY A 44 16.83 -8.41 10.52
N GLY A 45 16.11 -7.50 9.86
CA GLY A 45 14.70 -7.65 9.51
C GLY A 45 14.46 -8.75 8.46
N LYS A 46 13.20 -9.17 8.32
CA LYS A 46 12.79 -10.17 7.32
C LYS A 46 12.96 -9.64 5.90
N ASP A 47 13.47 -10.46 4.98
CA ASP A 47 13.72 -10.02 3.59
C ASP A 47 12.49 -9.41 2.92
N ILE A 48 11.32 -10.01 3.13
CA ILE A 48 10.04 -9.56 2.57
C ILE A 48 8.97 -9.59 3.67
N LEU A 49 8.16 -8.53 3.70
CA LEU A 49 6.94 -8.46 4.47
C LEU A 49 5.74 -8.34 3.53
N MET A 50 4.67 -9.09 3.81
CA MET A 50 3.41 -9.02 3.07
C MET A 50 2.32 -8.41 3.93
N THR A 51 1.41 -7.66 3.32
CA THR A 51 0.20 -7.21 3.99
C THR A 51 -0.79 -8.36 4.20
N ASN A 52 -1.51 -8.33 5.32
CA ASN A 52 -2.60 -9.28 5.59
C ASN A 52 -3.96 -8.72 5.13
N LEU A 53 -3.98 -7.54 4.51
CA LEU A 53 -5.21 -6.95 3.96
C LEU A 53 -5.62 -7.71 2.68
N PRO A 54 -6.92 -7.92 2.43
CA PRO A 54 -7.43 -8.71 1.32
C PRO A 54 -7.45 -7.90 0.02
N LEU A 55 -6.27 -7.53 -0.48
CA LEU A 55 -6.14 -6.62 -1.63
C LEU A 55 -6.80 -7.16 -2.90
N LYS A 56 -6.84 -8.49 -3.08
CA LYS A 56 -7.53 -9.14 -4.21
C LYS A 56 -9.01 -8.80 -4.26
N ASP A 57 -9.68 -8.80 -3.10
CA ASP A 57 -11.09 -8.46 -3.00
C ASP A 57 -11.30 -6.96 -3.25
N VAL A 58 -10.43 -6.12 -2.68
CA VAL A 58 -10.46 -4.67 -2.87
C VAL A 58 -10.28 -4.30 -4.35
N ALA A 59 -9.26 -4.87 -5.01
CA ALA A 59 -9.00 -4.63 -6.43
C ALA A 59 -10.15 -5.11 -7.31
N ARG A 60 -10.75 -6.27 -7.01
CA ARG A 60 -11.95 -6.77 -7.72
C ARG A 60 -13.10 -5.78 -7.61
N ASP A 61 -13.42 -5.32 -6.40
CA ASP A 61 -14.55 -4.43 -6.15
C ASP A 61 -14.36 -3.05 -6.81
N ILE A 62 -13.12 -2.52 -6.81
CA ILE A 62 -12.78 -1.30 -7.56
C ILE A 62 -12.97 -1.52 -9.05
N ASN A 63 -12.44 -2.64 -9.58
CA ASN A 63 -12.47 -2.92 -11.01
C ASN A 63 -13.89 -3.17 -11.55
N GLN A 64 -14.81 -3.66 -10.72
CA GLN A 64 -16.22 -3.82 -11.06
C GLN A 64 -16.99 -2.50 -11.04
N ASN A 65 -16.52 -1.48 -10.33
CA ASN A 65 -17.18 -0.18 -10.25
C ASN A 65 -16.78 0.73 -11.43
N VAL A 66 -17.57 0.68 -12.50
CA VAL A 66 -17.35 1.49 -13.73
C VAL A 66 -17.41 3.00 -13.48
N SER A 67 -18.08 3.48 -12.43
CA SER A 67 -18.20 4.90 -12.13
C SER A 67 -16.89 5.55 -11.67
N LEU A 68 -15.92 4.73 -11.22
CA LEU A 68 -14.63 5.23 -10.74
C LEU A 68 -13.70 5.68 -11.86
N GLN A 69 -13.92 5.22 -13.10
CA GLN A 69 -13.13 5.57 -14.30
C GLN A 69 -11.61 5.28 -14.21
N LEU A 70 -11.14 4.68 -13.12
CA LEU A 70 -9.77 4.25 -12.91
C LEU A 70 -9.77 2.81 -12.40
N LYS A 71 -8.94 1.98 -13.03
CA LYS A 71 -8.76 0.57 -12.65
C LYS A 71 -7.71 0.42 -11.56
N CYS A 72 -7.69 -0.76 -10.98
CA CYS A 72 -6.79 -1.17 -9.92
C CYS A 72 -6.04 -2.44 -10.32
N GLU A 73 -4.77 -2.55 -9.94
CA GLU A 73 -3.97 -3.76 -10.06
C GLU A 73 -3.20 -4.05 -8.77
N LEU A 74 -2.69 -5.27 -8.65
CA LEU A 74 -1.83 -5.70 -7.56
C LEU A 74 -0.38 -5.68 -8.01
N SER A 75 0.52 -5.33 -7.11
CA SER A 75 1.96 -5.32 -7.35
C SER A 75 2.69 -5.96 -6.17
N GLN A 76 3.82 -6.59 -6.47
CA GLN A 76 4.72 -7.17 -5.49
C GLN A 76 6.06 -6.44 -5.42
N ASP A 77 6.16 -5.32 -6.14
CA ASP A 77 7.36 -4.49 -6.24
C ASP A 77 6.99 -3.01 -6.07
N PRO A 78 6.96 -2.50 -4.82
CA PRO A 78 6.79 -1.08 -4.53
C PRO A 78 8.05 -0.24 -4.85
N GLY A 79 9.06 -0.83 -5.49
CA GLY A 79 10.36 -0.24 -5.77
C GLY A 79 11.33 -0.33 -4.59
N LYS A 80 12.45 0.41 -4.71
CA LYS A 80 13.57 0.41 -3.74
C LYS A 80 14.00 1.83 -3.36
N TYR A 81 13.02 2.73 -3.23
CA TYR A 81 13.18 4.12 -2.77
C TYR A 81 12.26 4.39 -1.58
N LEU A 82 11.92 5.66 -1.31
CA LEU A 82 11.14 6.06 -0.14
C LEU A 82 9.77 5.36 -0.02
N CYS A 83 9.06 5.10 -1.12
CA CYS A 83 7.76 4.42 -1.11
C CYS A 83 7.82 3.06 -0.41
N SER A 84 8.74 2.20 -0.87
CA SER A 84 8.95 0.87 -0.31
C SER A 84 9.53 0.92 1.11
N PHE A 85 10.40 1.88 1.40
CA PHE A 85 11.01 2.03 2.72
C PHE A 85 9.96 2.33 3.81
N VAL A 86 9.09 3.31 3.58
CA VAL A 86 8.02 3.65 4.55
C VAL A 86 6.98 2.54 4.63
N TYR A 87 6.72 1.85 3.51
CA TYR A 87 5.80 0.74 3.49
C TYR A 87 6.29 -0.44 4.31
N TYR A 88 7.52 -0.91 4.05
CA TYR A 88 8.16 -1.98 4.80
C TYR A 88 8.18 -1.67 6.30
N THR A 89 8.56 -0.45 6.67
CA THR A 89 8.59 -0.02 8.07
C THR A 89 7.21 -0.15 8.72
N SER A 90 6.14 0.22 8.01
CA SER A 90 4.77 0.12 8.52
C SER A 90 4.25 -1.32 8.57
N LEU A 91 4.59 -2.14 7.57
CA LEU A 91 4.31 -3.59 7.60
C LEU A 91 4.98 -4.28 8.79
N ASN A 92 6.20 -3.88 9.13
CA ASN A 92 6.92 -4.43 10.28
C ASN A 92 6.24 -4.07 11.61
N GLN A 93 5.59 -2.91 11.68
CA GLN A 93 4.80 -2.53 12.86
C GLN A 93 3.47 -3.29 12.92
N ASP A 94 2.72 -3.31 11.82
CA ASP A 94 1.45 -4.05 11.73
C ASP A 94 1.05 -4.34 10.27
N ALA A 95 1.32 -5.56 9.83
CA ALA A 95 0.95 -6.06 8.51
C ALA A 95 -0.57 -6.19 8.30
N SER A 96 -1.38 -6.22 9.38
CA SER A 96 -2.84 -6.25 9.29
C SER A 96 -3.48 -4.88 9.10
N ARG A 97 -2.68 -3.81 9.21
CA ARG A 97 -3.16 -2.41 9.18
C ARG A 97 -2.46 -1.52 8.17
N SER A 98 -1.46 -2.02 7.47
CA SER A 98 -0.60 -1.20 6.63
C SER A 98 -0.72 -1.61 5.17
N ILE A 99 -0.82 -0.61 4.30
CA ILE A 99 -0.83 -0.76 2.84
C ILE A 99 -0.15 0.45 2.19
N PHE A 100 0.45 0.22 1.03
CA PHE A 100 0.88 1.27 0.11
C PHE A 100 0.07 1.20 -1.17
N ILE A 101 -0.35 2.37 -1.67
CA ILE A 101 -1.08 2.50 -2.92
C ILE A 101 -0.32 3.47 -3.82
N HIS A 102 0.18 2.99 -4.95
CA HIS A 102 0.69 3.87 -6.00
C HIS A 102 -0.48 4.43 -6.82
N VAL A 103 -0.43 5.73 -7.10
CA VAL A 103 -1.37 6.45 -7.97
C VAL A 103 -0.68 6.89 -9.27
N PRO A 104 -1.42 7.01 -10.37
CA PRO A 104 -0.89 7.56 -11.61
C PRO A 104 -0.53 9.06 -11.45
N PRO A 105 0.38 9.59 -12.28
CA PRO A 105 0.64 11.02 -12.37
C PRO A 105 -0.61 11.80 -12.82
N LEU A 106 -0.69 13.08 -12.47
CA LEU A 106 -1.85 13.93 -12.80
C LEU A 106 -2.00 14.16 -14.31
N GLU A 107 -0.90 14.03 -15.05
CA GLU A 107 -0.86 14.07 -16.51
C GLU A 107 -1.52 12.83 -17.14
N VAL A 108 -1.60 11.73 -16.41
CA VAL A 108 -2.20 10.45 -16.84
C VAL A 108 -3.64 10.33 -16.37
N CYS A 109 -3.94 10.75 -15.13
CA CYS A 109 -5.28 10.69 -14.55
C CYS A 109 -5.56 11.93 -13.71
N SER A 110 -6.75 12.54 -13.87
CA SER A 110 -7.09 13.74 -13.12
C SER A 110 -7.11 13.49 -11.60
N ALA A 111 -6.85 14.54 -10.83
CA ALA A 111 -6.91 14.49 -9.37
C ALA A 111 -8.30 14.03 -8.89
N GLU A 112 -9.38 14.44 -9.56
CA GLU A 112 -10.74 14.06 -9.20
C GLU A 112 -11.00 12.56 -9.39
N ILE A 113 -10.61 12.00 -10.53
CA ILE A 113 -10.79 10.56 -10.81
C ILE A 113 -9.92 9.75 -9.84
N THR A 114 -8.66 10.15 -9.67
CA THR A 114 -7.72 9.51 -8.74
C THR A 114 -8.26 9.54 -7.30
N ALA A 115 -8.75 10.70 -6.84
CA ALA A 115 -9.30 10.85 -5.49
C ALA A 115 -10.55 9.97 -5.27
N LYS A 116 -11.47 9.90 -6.25
CA LYS A 116 -12.65 9.04 -6.16
C LYS A 116 -12.28 7.56 -6.04
N ALA A 117 -11.36 7.09 -6.88
CA ALA A 117 -10.90 5.71 -6.86
C ALA A 117 -10.14 5.38 -5.57
N LEU A 118 -9.24 6.26 -5.12
CA LEU A 118 -8.48 6.12 -3.89
C LEU A 118 -9.39 6.12 -2.65
N ALA A 119 -10.35 7.03 -2.58
CA ALA A 119 -11.33 7.07 -1.50
C ALA A 119 -12.14 5.78 -1.41
N GLN A 120 -12.54 5.21 -2.56
CA GLN A 120 -13.22 3.92 -2.59
C GLN A 120 -12.31 2.77 -2.12
N ALA A 121 -11.02 2.76 -2.49
CA ALA A 121 -10.06 1.78 -1.99
C ALA A 121 -9.92 1.85 -0.46
N ILE A 122 -9.72 3.05 0.08
CA ILE A 122 -9.62 3.30 1.54
C ILE A 122 -10.89 2.84 2.25
N ARG A 123 -12.06 3.12 1.68
CA ARG A 123 -13.35 2.72 2.26
C ARG A 123 -13.51 1.21 2.35
N LEU A 124 -13.10 0.48 1.32
CA LEU A 124 -13.14 -0.99 1.29
C LEU A 124 -12.16 -1.57 2.32
N LEU A 125 -10.93 -1.08 2.35
CA LEU A 125 -9.91 -1.50 3.33
C LEU A 125 -10.36 -1.24 4.77
N TYR A 126 -10.91 -0.06 5.04
CA TYR A 126 -11.42 0.29 6.37
C TYR A 126 -12.53 -0.67 6.83
N ARG A 127 -13.46 -1.03 5.93
CA ARG A 127 -14.52 -2.01 6.24
C ARG A 127 -13.95 -3.36 6.62
N THR A 128 -12.97 -3.87 5.88
CA THR A 128 -12.33 -5.15 6.22
C THR A 128 -11.72 -5.09 7.60
N VAL A 129 -10.99 -4.01 7.90
CA VAL A 129 -10.34 -3.83 9.20
C VAL A 129 -11.35 -3.79 10.34
N GLN A 130 -12.48 -3.09 10.17
CA GLN A 130 -13.56 -3.06 11.16
C GLN A 130 -14.17 -4.45 11.42
N VAL A 131 -14.38 -5.25 10.36
CA VAL A 131 -14.90 -6.62 10.49
C VAL A 131 -13.91 -7.52 11.24
N ALA A 132 -12.61 -7.40 10.95
CA ALA A 132 -11.56 -8.15 11.63
C ALA A 132 -11.50 -7.80 13.14
N ASP A 133 -11.62 -6.51 13.46
CA ASP A 133 -11.64 -6.01 14.85
C ASP A 133 -12.83 -6.57 15.63
N ALA A 134 -14.03 -6.50 15.04
CA ALA A 134 -15.24 -7.04 15.65
C ALA A 134 -15.11 -8.56 15.91
N THR A 135 -14.58 -9.30 14.94
CA THR A 135 -14.40 -10.76 15.05
C THR A 135 -13.39 -11.12 16.14
N THR A 136 -12.32 -10.35 16.27
CA THR A 136 -11.28 -10.56 17.30
C THR A 136 -11.83 -10.31 18.70
N ASN A 137 -12.62 -9.24 18.87
CA ASN A 137 -13.23 -8.91 20.16
C ASN A 137 -14.22 -9.98 20.64
N ILE A 138 -14.99 -10.58 19.71
CA ILE A 138 -15.90 -11.68 20.05
C ILE A 138 -15.11 -12.89 20.58
N ARG A 139 -14.03 -13.29 19.91
CA ARG A 139 -13.21 -14.45 20.30
C ARG A 139 -12.49 -14.29 21.64
N LEU A 140 -12.17 -13.05 22.04
CA LEU A 140 -11.54 -12.77 23.33
C LEU A 140 -12.55 -12.71 24.49
N SER A 141 -13.85 -12.62 24.17
CA SER A 141 -14.94 -12.56 25.15
C SER A 141 -15.64 -13.90 25.42
N SER A 142 -15.20 -14.97 24.74
CA SER A 142 -15.72 -16.34 24.80
C SER A 142 -14.67 -17.28 25.37
#